data_AF-A0A6C7E376-F1
#
_entry.id   AF-A0A6C7E376-F1
#
_cell.length_a   1.000
_cell.length_b   1.000
_cell.length_c   1.000
_cell.angle_alpha   90.00
_cell.angle_beta   90.00
_cell.angle_gamma   90.00
#
_symmetry.space_group_name_H-M   'P 1'
#
loop_
_entity.id
_entity.type
_entity.pdbx_description
1 polymer ?
#
loop_
_entity_poly.entity_id
_entity_poly.type
_entity_poly.pdbx_seq_one_letter_code
_entity_poly.pdbx_strand_id
1 'polypeptide(L)'
;MGGVSGVSFESGTPSSTGSGSKTVTASCPSGKLAVAGGHLIEMLSGGGSEPPFILESRLTAPDTWTIATRAGVITSNYRVTAYAVCIDG
;
A
#
# COMPACT_ATOMS: atom_id res chain seq x y z
N MET A 1 16.70 2.18 -17.30
CA MET A 1 16.04 2.42 -15.99
C MET A 1 17.14 2.68 -14.97
N GLY A 2 17.56 3.93 -14.82
CA GLY A 2 18.63 4.31 -13.88
C GLY A 2 18.04 4.48 -12.49
N GLY A 3 18.44 3.64 -11.54
CA GLY A 3 18.14 3.86 -10.13
C GLY A 3 18.91 5.08 -9.65
N VAL A 4 18.23 6.04 -9.01
CA VAL A 4 18.92 7.14 -8.36
C VAL A 4 19.72 6.56 -7.18
N SER A 5 21.01 6.87 -7.10
CA SER A 5 21.87 6.39 -6.04
C SER A 5 21.37 6.94 -4.70
N GLY A 6 20.86 6.07 -3.81
CA GLY A 6 20.39 6.45 -2.47
C GLY A 6 18.90 6.17 -2.16
N VAL A 7 18.09 5.70 -3.12
CA VAL A 7 16.75 5.16 -2.79
C VAL A 7 16.80 3.64 -2.73
N SER A 8 16.56 3.11 -1.54
CA SER A 8 16.32 1.69 -1.32
C SER A 8 14.82 1.48 -1.16
N PHE A 9 14.20 0.71 -2.04
CA PHE A 9 12.84 0.19 -1.82
C PHE A 9 12.93 -0.91 -0.76
N GLU A 10 12.98 -0.51 0.51
CA GLU A 10 13.20 -1.42 1.65
C GLU A 10 12.01 -1.48 2.61
N SER A 11 10.82 -1.05 2.20
CA SER A 11 9.63 -1.34 2.98
C SER A 11 9.21 -2.79 2.76
N GLY A 12 8.80 -3.49 3.82
CA GLY A 12 7.96 -4.67 3.65
C GLY A 12 6.77 -4.31 2.77
N THR A 13 6.33 -5.23 1.90
CA THR A 13 5.16 -5.04 1.03
C THR A 13 3.97 -5.81 1.60
N PRO A 14 3.40 -5.39 2.76
CA PRO A 14 2.30 -6.11 3.36
C PRO A 14 1.11 -6.08 2.43
N SER A 15 0.34 -7.16 2.48
CA SER A 15 -0.88 -7.26 1.71
C SER A 15 -2.03 -7.81 2.55
N SER A 16 -3.25 -7.41 2.20
CA SER A 16 -4.48 -7.91 2.80
C SER A 16 -5.47 -8.30 1.70
N THR A 17 -6.14 -9.43 1.85
CA THR A 17 -7.05 -10.03 0.85
C THR A 17 -8.45 -10.25 1.42
N GLY A 18 -9.49 -10.21 0.58
CA GLY A 18 -10.87 -10.57 0.93
C GLY A 18 -11.91 -9.50 0.59
N SER A 19 -13.16 -9.72 0.97
CA SER A 19 -14.28 -8.77 0.87
C SER A 19 -14.26 -7.76 2.03
N GLY A 20 -14.62 -6.51 1.78
CA GLY A 20 -14.76 -5.48 2.82
C GLY A 20 -13.55 -4.57 3.00
N SER A 21 -13.65 -3.63 3.94
CA SER A 21 -12.63 -2.60 4.16
C SER A 21 -11.28 -3.19 4.58
N LYS A 22 -10.19 -2.57 4.13
CA LYS A 22 -8.82 -3.00 4.45
C LYS A 22 -7.97 -1.80 4.82
N THR A 23 -7.14 -1.97 5.84
CA THR A 23 -6.04 -1.06 6.16
C THR A 23 -4.75 -1.84 6.09
N VAL A 24 -3.79 -1.35 5.30
CA VAL A 24 -2.50 -1.98 5.07
C VAL A 24 -1.42 -0.92 5.22
N THR A 25 -0.38 -1.23 5.99
CA THR A 25 0.62 -0.26 6.42
C THR A 25 2.01 -0.76 6.07
N ALA A 26 2.69 -0.07 5.15
CA ALA A 26 4.09 -0.32 4.82
C ALA A 26 4.99 0.56 5.68
N SER A 27 5.94 -0.06 6.38
CA SER A 27 6.91 0.65 7.24
C SER A 27 8.32 0.50 6.68
N CYS A 28 9.08 1.58 6.77
CA CYS A 28 10.50 1.62 6.51
C CYS A 28 11.28 1.00 7.68
N PRO A 29 12.46 0.42 7.43
CA PRO A 29 13.35 -0.05 8.49
C PRO A 29 13.76 1.07 9.44
N SER A 30 14.20 0.70 10.64
CA SER A 30 14.69 1.66 11.64
C SER A 30 15.80 2.55 11.09
N GLY A 31 15.71 3.86 11.33
CA GLY A 31 16.69 4.84 10.85
C GLY A 31 16.44 5.32 9.42
N LYS A 32 15.36 4.85 8.76
CA LYS A 32 14.94 5.32 7.44
C LYS A 32 13.64 6.13 7.53
N LEU A 33 13.48 7.06 6.59
CA LEU A 33 12.29 7.88 6.43
C LEU A 33 11.51 7.45 5.18
N ALA A 34 10.19 7.40 5.30
CA ALA A 34 9.30 7.20 4.17
C ALA A 34 9.09 8.54 3.46
N VAL A 35 9.59 8.65 2.23
CA VAL A 35 9.48 9.88 1.41
C VAL A 35 8.40 9.80 0.35
N ALA A 36 8.01 8.59 0.00
CA ALA A 36 6.88 8.32 -0.89
C ALA A 36 6.28 6.96 -0.53
N GLY A 37 5.14 6.66 -1.12
CA GLY A 37 4.54 5.35 -1.04
C GLY A 37 3.42 5.21 -2.04
N GLY A 38 2.76 4.07 -1.99
CA GLY A 38 1.69 3.77 -2.92
C GLY A 38 1.05 2.44 -2.62
N HIS A 39 0.21 2.00 -3.55
CA HIS A 39 -0.50 0.75 -3.44
C HIS A 39 -0.67 0.07 -4.79
N LEU A 40 -0.83 -1.25 -4.73
CA LEU A 40 -1.30 -2.08 -5.82
C LEU A 40 -2.62 -2.70 -5.37
N ILE A 41 -3.65 -2.55 -6.19
CA ILE A 41 -4.91 -3.25 -6.02
C ILE A 41 -5.02 -4.31 -7.10
N GLU A 42 -5.31 -5.53 -6.67
CA GLU A 42 -5.56 -6.65 -7.56
C GLU A 42 -6.97 -7.17 -7.29
N MET A 43 -7.79 -7.17 -8.33
CA MET A 43 -9.09 -7.86 -8.29
C MET A 43 -8.83 -9.35 -8.43
N LEU A 44 -9.24 -10.14 -7.44
CA LEU A 44 -9.05 -11.58 -7.47
C LEU A 44 -10.24 -12.25 -8.17
N SER A 45 -10.11 -13.56 -8.45
CA SER A 45 -11.22 -14.32 -9.02
C SER A 45 -12.47 -14.19 -8.15
N GLY A 46 -13.62 -13.93 -8.79
CA GLY A 46 -14.88 -13.64 -8.10
C GLY A 46 -14.89 -12.28 -7.39
N GLY A 47 -13.99 -11.35 -7.76
CA GLY A 47 -13.79 -10.06 -7.10
C GLY A 47 -14.81 -8.97 -7.43
N GLY A 48 -15.66 -9.23 -8.44
CA GLY A 48 -16.58 -8.26 -9.00
C GLY A 48 -15.90 -7.32 -10.01
N SER A 49 -16.68 -6.37 -10.53
CA SER A 49 -16.25 -5.46 -11.60
C SER A 49 -15.92 -4.05 -11.12
N GLU A 50 -16.21 -3.74 -9.86
CA GLU A 50 -15.98 -2.42 -9.27
C GLU A 50 -14.70 -2.45 -8.43
N PRO A 51 -13.68 -1.63 -8.73
CA PRO A 51 -12.51 -1.52 -7.87
C PRO A 51 -12.90 -0.92 -6.50
N PRO A 52 -12.18 -1.27 -5.42
CA PRO A 52 -12.41 -0.67 -4.11
C PRO A 52 -12.10 0.83 -4.12
N PHE A 53 -12.79 1.57 -3.25
CA PHE A 53 -12.50 2.98 -3.01
C PHE A 53 -11.24 3.12 -2.14
N ILE A 54 -10.30 3.96 -2.58
CA ILE A 54 -9.17 4.39 -1.76
C ILE A 54 -9.64 5.52 -0.85
N LEU A 55 -9.58 5.29 0.46
CA LEU A 55 -9.92 6.27 1.49
C LEU A 55 -8.68 6.99 2.01
N GLU A 56 -7.56 6.26 2.13
CA GLU A 56 -6.29 6.81 2.53
C GLU A 56 -5.17 6.21 1.69
N SER A 57 -4.21 7.05 1.30
CA SER A 57 -2.93 6.64 0.73
C SER A 57 -1.93 7.74 1.03
N ARG A 58 -1.41 7.75 2.25
CA ARG A 58 -0.54 8.81 2.74
C ARG A 58 0.45 8.32 3.80
N LEU A 59 1.40 9.19 4.09
CA LEU A 59 2.23 9.10 5.27
C LEU A 59 1.38 9.22 6.55
N THR A 60 1.53 8.29 7.48
CA THR A 60 0.87 8.33 8.80
C THR A 60 1.86 8.45 9.96
N ALA A 61 3.14 8.16 9.71
CA ALA A 61 4.27 8.46 10.59
C ALA A 61 5.53 8.66 9.73
N PRO A 62 6.63 9.23 10.25
CA PRO A 62 7.81 9.58 9.44
C PRO A 62 8.42 8.42 8.62
N ASP A 63 8.22 7.18 9.06
CA ASP A 63 8.71 5.95 8.46
C ASP A 63 7.59 5.07 7.87
N THR A 64 6.34 5.55 7.86
CA THR A 64 5.18 4.68 7.66
C THR A 64 4.18 5.26 6.67
N TRP A 65 3.84 4.45 5.65
CA TRP A 65 2.82 4.73 4.67
C TRP A 65 1.60 3.82 4.88
N THR A 66 0.42 4.41 5.01
CA THR A 66 -0.82 3.66 5.24
C THR A 66 -1.79 3.83 4.08
N ILE A 67 -2.37 2.69 3.70
CA ILE A 67 -3.42 2.57 2.70
C ILE A 67 -4.69 2.09 3.40
N ALA A 68 -5.78 2.82 3.24
CA ALA A 68 -7.10 2.39 3.68
C ALA A 68 -8.03 2.31 2.47
N THR A 69 -8.76 1.20 2.36
CA THR A 69 -9.69 0.94 1.26
C THR A 69 -11.04 0.48 1.79
N ARG A 70 -12.07 0.69 0.99
CA ARG A 70 -13.41 0.17 1.24
C ARG A 70 -13.92 -0.53 -0.01
N ALA A 71 -14.45 -1.73 0.17
CA ALA A 71 -15.18 -2.43 -0.88
C ALA A 71 -16.39 -1.60 -1.34
N GLY A 72 -16.58 -1.51 -2.66
CA GLY A 72 -17.80 -0.99 -3.25
C GLY A 72 -18.97 -1.95 -3.12
N VAL A 73 -20.10 -1.61 -3.75
CA VAL A 73 -21.34 -2.40 -3.63
C VAL A 73 -21.17 -3.78 -4.27
N ILE A 74 -20.45 -3.84 -5.40
CA ILE A 74 -20.21 -5.08 -6.13
C ILE A 74 -18.74 -5.53 -6.06
N THR A 75 -17.96 -5.00 -5.11
CA THR A 75 -16.59 -5.47 -4.83
C THR A 75 -16.62 -6.60 -3.80
N SER A 76 -16.25 -7.81 -4.20
CA SER A 76 -16.38 -9.02 -3.36
C SER A 76 -15.06 -9.68 -3.00
N ASN A 77 -13.97 -9.46 -3.73
CA ASN A 77 -12.68 -10.07 -3.40
C ASN A 77 -11.52 -9.33 -4.08
N TYR A 78 -10.66 -8.71 -3.28
CA TYR A 78 -9.51 -7.97 -3.79
C TYR A 78 -8.34 -8.09 -2.82
N ARG A 79 -7.13 -7.88 -3.34
CA ARG A 79 -5.90 -7.74 -2.58
C ARG A 79 -5.43 -6.30 -2.65
N VAL A 80 -5.01 -5.77 -1.51
CA VAL A 80 -4.30 -4.49 -1.41
C VAL A 80 -2.89 -4.80 -0.95
N THR A 81 -1.90 -4.31 -1.68
CA THR A 81 -0.49 -4.32 -1.29
C THR A 81 -0.03 -2.88 -1.11
N ALA A 82 0.59 -2.56 0.03
CA ALA A 82 1.15 -1.23 0.28
C ALA A 82 2.66 -1.21 0.02
N TYR A 83 3.17 -0.06 -0.40
CA TYR A 83 4.60 0.19 -0.62
C TYR A 83 4.99 1.52 0.04
N ALA A 84 6.21 1.57 0.58
CA ALA A 84 6.88 2.81 0.94
C ALA A 84 8.26 2.87 0.28
N VAL A 85 8.65 4.08 -0.11
CA VAL A 85 9.99 4.38 -0.62
C VAL A 85 10.77 4.99 0.51
N CYS A 86 11.85 4.31 0.88
CA CYS A 86 12.63 4.62 2.07
C CYS A 86 13.98 5.22 1.68
N ILE A 87 14.38 6.27 2.39
CA ILE A 87 15.73 6.83 2.35
C ILE A 87 16.34 6.80 3.74
N ASP A 88 17.66 6.87 3.81
CA ASP A 88 18.36 7.07 5.08
C ASP A 88 17.95 8.43 5.69
N GLY A 89 17.65 8.43 6.99
CA GLY A 89 17.19 9.61 7.73
C GLY A 89 18.32 10.44 8.33
#